data_AF-A0A5R9EBJ5-F1
#
_entry.id   AF-A0A5R9EBJ5-F1
#
_cell.length_a   1.000
_cell.length_b   1.000
_cell.length_c   1.000
_cell.angle_alpha   90.00
_cell.angle_beta   90.00
_cell.angle_gamma   90.00
#
_symmetry.space_group_name_H-M   'P 1'
#
loop_
_entity.id
_entity.type
_entity.pdbx_description
1 polymer ?
#
loop_
_entity_poly.entity_id
_entity_poly.type
_entity_poly.pdbx_seq_one_letter_code
_entity_poly.pdbx_strand_id
1 'polypeptide(L)'
;MGRDENLELVFAGGVASASDGEDAVVVHRTDRKGPGGHPIYADDTGIVQAEISDRGEVRMIASGGHQQPASGVEARPVVQP
;
A
#
# COMPACT_ATOMS: atom_id res chain seq x y z
N MET A 1 -12.63 11.07 16.06
CA MET A 1 -12.29 9.64 15.97
C MET A 1 -12.15 9.33 14.49
N GLY A 2 -10.96 9.57 13.95
CA GLY A 2 -10.69 9.31 12.53
C GLY A 2 -10.82 7.82 12.32
N ARG A 3 -11.65 7.41 11.37
CA ARG A 3 -11.79 6.00 11.03
C ARG A 3 -10.42 5.55 10.54
N ASP A 4 -9.83 4.59 11.24
CA ASP A 4 -8.69 3.83 10.76
C ASP A 4 -9.13 3.19 9.44
N GLU A 5 -8.84 3.86 8.32
CA GLU A 5 -9.15 3.35 6.99
C GLU A 5 -8.10 2.31 6.67
N ASN A 6 -8.46 1.04 6.86
CA ASN A 6 -7.70 -0.10 6.41
C ASN A 6 -7.87 -0.19 4.89
N LEU A 7 -6.74 -0.24 4.17
CA LEU A 7 -6.70 -0.41 2.73
C LEU A 7 -5.85 -1.64 2.42
N GLU A 8 -6.24 -2.41 1.43
CA GLU A 8 -5.44 -3.49 0.88
C GLU A 8 -4.66 -2.96 -0.32
N LEU A 9 -3.33 -3.01 -0.25
CA LEU A 9 -2.45 -2.83 -1.40
C LEU A 9 -2.35 -4.15 -2.16
N VAL A 10 -2.87 -4.18 -3.37
CA VAL A 10 -2.78 -5.32 -4.28
C VAL A 10 -1.64 -5.10 -5.26
N PHE A 11 -0.66 -6.00 -5.27
CA PHE A 11 0.52 -5.92 -6.13
C PHE A 11 0.32 -6.79 -7.38
N ALA A 12 -0.09 -6.17 -8.49
CA ALA A 12 -0.17 -6.81 -9.79
C ALA A 12 1.25 -6.96 -10.39
N GLY A 13 1.87 -8.14 -10.18
CA GLY A 13 3.14 -8.47 -10.83
C GLY A 13 4.23 -8.99 -9.91
N GLY A 14 3.91 -9.95 -9.03
CA GLY A 14 4.92 -10.71 -8.30
C GLY A 14 5.92 -11.34 -9.26
N VAL A 15 7.21 -11.08 -9.05
CA VAL A 15 8.29 -11.70 -9.84
C VAL A 15 8.22 -13.22 -9.61
N ALA A 16 7.82 -13.92 -10.67
CA ALA A 16 7.96 -15.35 -10.91
C ALA A 16 8.23 -16.24 -9.68
N SER A 17 7.16 -16.72 -9.02
CA SER A 17 7.15 -18.07 -8.42
C SER A 17 5.71 -18.55 -8.18
N ALA A 18 5.14 -19.15 -9.23
CA ALA A 18 4.34 -20.37 -9.18
C ALA A 18 3.19 -20.50 -8.14
N SER A 19 2.49 -19.42 -7.80
CA SER A 19 1.11 -19.53 -7.32
C SER A 19 0.32 -18.31 -7.78
N ASP A 20 -0.79 -18.61 -8.44
CA ASP A 20 -1.76 -17.73 -9.09
C ASP A 20 -2.49 -16.85 -8.05
N GLY A 21 -1.79 -15.92 -7.41
CA GLY A 21 -2.33 -15.11 -6.33
C GLY A 21 -1.83 -13.68 -6.41
N GLU A 22 -2.76 -12.74 -6.51
CA GLU A 22 -2.52 -11.33 -6.22
C GLU A 22 -1.97 -11.22 -4.79
N ASP A 23 -0.78 -10.63 -4.62
CA ASP A 23 -0.25 -10.37 -3.28
C ASP A 23 -0.96 -9.13 -2.73
N ALA A 24 -1.79 -9.31 -1.70
CA ALA A 24 -2.56 -8.24 -1.07
C ALA A 24 -2.05 -8.01 0.36
N VAL A 25 -1.64 -6.78 0.65
CA VAL A 25 -1.13 -6.37 1.97
C VAL A 25 -2.07 -5.35 2.59
N VAL A 26 -2.57 -5.64 3.79
CA VAL A 26 -3.40 -4.70 4.55
C VAL A 26 -2.51 -3.61 5.16
N VAL A 27 -2.81 -2.36 4.85
CA VAL A 27 -2.15 -1.19 5.41
C VAL A 27 -3.15 -0.34 6.19
N HIS A 28 -2.68 0.30 7.24
CA HIS A 28 -3.45 1.23 8.06
C HIS A 28 -2.92 2.65 7.86
N ARG A 29 -3.82 3.62 7.91
CA ARG A 29 -3.45 5.04 7.84
C ARG A 29 -2.58 5.39 9.05
N THR A 30 -1.45 6.06 8.80
CA THR A 30 -0.58 6.59 9.84
C THR A 30 -0.75 8.10 10.00
N ASP A 31 -0.21 8.67 11.07
CA ASP A 31 -0.14 10.13 11.27
C ASP A 31 0.89 10.82 10.36
N ARG A 32 1.64 10.07 9.54
CA ARG A 32 2.67 10.61 8.66
C ARG A 32 2.06 11.04 7.32
N LYS A 33 2.66 12.07 6.72
CA LYS A 33 2.37 12.52 5.35
C LYS A 33 3.55 12.19 4.44
N GLY A 34 3.23 11.74 3.23
CA GLY A 34 4.20 11.40 2.21
C GLY A 34 4.67 12.63 1.44
N PRO A 35 5.56 12.43 0.46
CA PRO A 35 6.15 13.51 -0.34
C PRO A 35 5.14 14.26 -1.21
N GLY A 36 4.00 13.66 -1.55
CA GLY A 36 2.88 14.31 -2.25
C GLY A 36 1.94 15.08 -1.32
N GLY A 37 2.16 15.05 0.00
CA GLY A 37 1.30 15.71 0.99
C GLY A 37 0.08 14.88 1.42
N HIS A 38 -0.01 13.65 0.92
CA HIS A 38 -1.08 12.70 1.22
C HIS A 38 -0.72 11.83 2.43
N PRO A 39 -1.71 11.25 3.13
CA PRO A 39 -1.43 10.35 4.25
C PRO A 39 -0.64 9.11 3.81
N ILE A 40 0.33 8.70 4.64
CA ILE A 40 1.05 7.44 4.47
C ILE A 40 0.26 6.34 5.18
N TYR A 41 0.09 5.23 4.49
CA TYR A 41 -0.41 3.99 5.03
C TYR A 41 0.75 3.02 5.20
N ALA A 42 0.75 2.28 6.29
CA ALA A 42 1.78 1.30 6.60
C ALA A 42 1.14 -0.02 7.01
N ASP A 43 1.78 -1.13 6.68
CA ASP A 43 1.45 -2.42 7.27
C ASP A 43 1.93 -2.49 8.74
N ASP A 44 1.41 -3.45 9.51
CA ASP A 44 1.79 -3.70 10.91
C ASP A 44 3.30 -3.94 11.07
N THR A 45 3.95 -4.55 10.07
CA THR A 45 5.41 -4.75 10.07
C THR A 45 6.21 -3.47 9.83
N GLY A 46 5.58 -2.41 9.31
CA GLY A 46 6.23 -1.16 8.90
C GLY A 46 7.14 -1.29 7.67
N ILE A 47 7.23 -2.47 7.05
CA ILE A 47 8.03 -2.74 5.85
C ILE A 47 7.37 -2.10 4.63
N VAL A 48 6.07 -2.35 4.46
CA VAL A 48 5.26 -1.77 3.40
C VAL A 48 4.76 -0.42 3.88
N GLN A 49 5.19 0.65 3.21
CA GLN A 49 4.67 2.00 3.40
C GLN A 49 4.25 2.54 2.03
N ALA A 50 3.08 3.14 1.94
CA ALA A 50 2.57 3.71 0.71
C ALA A 50 1.83 5.02 0.99
N GLU A 51 2.13 6.04 0.20
CA GLU A 51 1.32 7.24 0.15
C GLU A 51 0.10 6.96 -0.74
N ILE A 52 -1.11 7.20 -0.22
CA ILE A 52 -2.35 6.99 -0.96
C ILE A 52 -3.12 8.31 -1.02
N SER A 53 -3.38 8.77 -2.23
CA SER A 53 -4.17 9.97 -2.49
C SER A 53 -5.66 9.69 -2.33
N ASP A 54 -6.45 10.74 -2.12
CA ASP A 54 -7.93 10.67 -2.09
C ASP A 54 -8.54 10.09 -3.39
N ARG A 55 -7.78 10.16 -4.50
CA ARG A 55 -8.14 9.62 -5.80
C ARG A 55 -7.79 8.13 -5.98
N GLY A 56 -7.24 7.48 -4.95
CA GLY A 56 -6.75 6.10 -5.01
C GLY A 56 -5.38 5.91 -5.66
N GLU A 57 -4.66 7.00 -5.94
CA GLU A 57 -3.29 6.90 -6.48
C GLU A 57 -2.35 6.39 -5.38
N VAL A 58 -1.66 5.28 -5.65
CA VAL A 58 -0.72 4.65 -4.72
C VAL A 58 0.71 4.97 -5.12
N ARG A 59 1.49 5.50 -4.17
CA ARG A 59 2.93 5.72 -4.31
C ARG A 59 3.67 5.00 -3.19
N MET A 60 4.33 3.91 -3.56
CA MET A 60 5.14 3.13 -2.63
C MET A 60 6.29 3.97 -2.05
N ILE A 61 6.42 3.95 -0.73
CA ILE A 61 7.51 4.54 0.04
C ILE A 61 8.43 3.39 0.47
N ALA A 62 9.26 2.94 -0.45
CA ALA A 62 10.26 1.92 -0.16
C ALA A 62 11.28 2.47 0.86
N SER A 63 11.47 1.78 1.98
CA SER A 63 12.49 2.15 2.98
C SER A 63 13.92 1.80 2.54
N GLY A 64 14.14 1.27 1.32
CA GLY A 64 15.45 0.88 0.80
C GLY A 64 15.57 1.00 -0.73
N GLY A 65 16.74 1.44 -1.20
CA GLY A 65 17.01 1.93 -2.56
C GLY A 65 16.99 0.94 -3.73
N HIS A 66 16.20 -0.14 -3.66
CA HIS A 66 16.18 -1.14 -4.74
C HIS A 66 14.83 -1.85 -4.97
N GLN A 67 13.72 -1.31 -4.45
CA GLN A 67 12.41 -1.82 -4.86
C GLN A 67 12.02 -1.13 -6.16
N GLN A 68 12.25 -1.77 -7.30
CA GLN A 68 11.56 -1.38 -8.53
C GLN A 68 10.07 -1.47 -8.21
N PRO A 69 9.31 -0.35 -8.28
CA PRO A 69 7.88 -0.42 -8.04
C PRO A 69 7.34 -1.43 -9.05
N ALA A 70 6.73 -2.52 -8.55
CA ALA A 70 5.91 -3.36 -9.40
C ALA A 70 4.91 -2.41 -10.05
N SER A 71 5.00 -2.23 -11.37
CA SER A 71 4.14 -1.34 -12.12
C SER A 71 2.71 -1.90 -12.06
N GLY A 72 1.97 -1.56 -11.00
CA GLY A 72 0.63 -2.07 -10.76
C GLY A 72 0.31 -2.32 -9.29
N VAL A 73 0.54 -1.35 -8.41
CA VAL A 73 0.02 -1.42 -7.03
C VAL A 73 -1.29 -0.65 -6.97
N GLU A 74 -2.36 -1.33 -6.56
CA GLU A 74 -3.69 -0.73 -6.41
C GLU A 74 -4.13 -0.78 -4.95
N ALA A 75 -4.68 0.33 -4.43
CA ALA A 75 -5.25 0.37 -3.09
C ALA A 75 -6.76 0.12 -3.15
N ARG A 76 -7.25 -0.85 -2.38
CA ARG A 76 -8.67 -1.20 -2.29
C ARG A 76 -9.14 -1.03 -0.84
N PRO A 77 -10.35 -0.49 -0.60
CA PRO A 77 -10.90 -0.43 0.75
C PRO A 77 -11.25 -1.83 1.26
N VAL A 78 -10.83 -2.14 2.49
CA VAL A 78 -11.19 -3.41 3.15
C VAL A 78 -12.62 -3.26 3.66
N VAL A 79 -13.60 -3.76 2.90
CA VAL A 79 -14.97 -3.87 3.41
C VAL A 79 -15.02 -5.14 4.26
N GLN A 80 -14.85 -4.98 5.58
CA GLN A 80 -15.10 -6.10 6.50
C GLN A 80 -16.62 -6.41 6.47
N PRO A 81 -17.03 -7.67 6.17
CA PRO A 81 -18.43 -8.07 6.12
C PRO A 81 -19.12 -8.07 7.48
#